data_AF-A0A2V5X3A1-F1
#
_entry.id   AF-A0A2V5X3A1-F1
#
_cell.length_a   1.000
_cell.length_b   1.000
_cell.length_c   1.000
_cell.angle_alpha   90.00
_cell.angle_beta   90.00
_cell.angle_gamma   90.00
#
_symmetry.space_group_name_H-M   'P 1'
#
loop_
_entity.id
_entity.type
_entity.pdbx_description
1 polymer ?
#
loop_
_entity_poly.entity_id
_entity_poly.type
_entity_poly.pdbx_seq_one_letter_code
_entity_poly.pdbx_strand_id
1 'polypeptide(L)'
;MTAFELAQKLRDQFGDLLSEPSEFRAEITLKLLDAEKIAEVCGFAKKELGFDYLVDISSVDNYGDDPRFAVVYELYGYGHHSHLRLNTDVSEQKSELPTVTSVWKTADWHEREIYDMMG
;
A
#
# COMPACT_ATOMS: atom_id res chain seq x y z
N MET A 1 15.43 6.45 10.93
CA MET A 1 14.04 6.34 11.40
C MET A 1 13.64 4.89 11.27
N THR A 2 12.83 4.38 12.19
CA THR A 2 12.30 3.02 12.12
C THR A 2 11.08 2.96 11.19
N ALA A 3 10.72 1.76 10.72
CA ALA A 3 9.50 1.55 9.95
C ALA A 3 8.24 2.00 10.73
N PHE A 4 8.23 1.78 12.05
CA PHE A 4 7.12 2.19 12.92
C PHE A 4 6.98 3.72 13.00
N GLU A 5 8.09 4.45 13.16
CA GLU A 5 8.08 5.92 13.15
C GLU A 5 7.58 6.50 11.82
N LEU A 6 7.98 5.87 10.70
CA LEU A 6 7.52 6.27 9.36
C LEU A 6 6.02 5.98 9.18
N ALA A 7 5.55 4.82 9.66
CA ALA A 7 4.13 4.46 9.65
C ALA A 7 3.30 5.45 10.49
N GLN A 8 3.77 5.83 11.68
CA GLN A 8 3.11 6.83 12.51
C GLN A 8 3.04 8.20 11.82
N LYS A 9 4.13 8.67 11.17
CA LYS A 9 4.06 9.92 10.40
C LYS A 9 3.07 9.88 9.25
N LEU A 10 2.98 8.74 8.56
CA LEU A 10 1.99 8.57 7.49
C LEU A 10 0.57 8.65 8.07
N ARG A 11 0.34 8.01 9.22
CA ARG A 11 -0.92 8.07 9.93
C ARG A 11 -1.24 9.47 10.46
N ASP A 12 -0.29 10.18 11.05
CA ASP A 12 -0.48 11.56 11.53
C ASP A 12 -0.93 12.49 10.40
N GLN A 13 -0.49 12.23 9.17
CA GLN A 13 -0.86 13.00 7.99
C GLN A 13 -2.27 12.68 7.47
N PHE A 14 -2.68 11.41 7.45
CA PHE A 14 -3.95 10.96 6.85
C PHE A 14 -5.04 10.58 7.87
N GLY A 15 -4.73 10.64 9.17
CA GLY A 15 -5.65 10.40 10.27
C GLY A 15 -6.33 9.04 10.20
N ASP A 16 -7.65 9.06 10.36
CA ASP A 16 -8.50 7.87 10.43
C ASP A 16 -8.62 7.12 9.09
N LEU A 17 -8.02 7.61 8.00
CA LEU A 17 -7.91 6.86 6.75
C LEU A 17 -6.98 5.65 6.89
N LEU A 18 -6.04 5.69 7.84
CA LEU A 18 -5.08 4.61 8.08
C LEU A 18 -5.35 3.94 9.43
N SER A 19 -5.21 2.62 9.45
CA SER A 19 -5.25 1.85 10.70
C SER A 19 -4.08 2.20 11.62
N GLU A 20 -4.16 1.75 12.87
CA GLU A 20 -2.97 1.64 13.70
C GLU A 20 -1.89 0.79 12.99
N PRO A 21 -0.60 1.13 13.11
CA PRO A 21 0.47 0.27 12.63
C PRO A 21 0.45 -1.06 13.39
N SER A 22 0.43 -2.16 12.64
CA SER A 22 0.57 -3.50 13.18
C SER A 22 1.96 -4.03 12.91
N GLU A 23 2.54 -4.73 13.89
CA GLU A 23 3.85 -5.37 13.75
C GLU A 23 3.70 -6.89 13.80
N PHE A 24 4.29 -7.57 12.82
CA PHE A 24 4.47 -9.01 12.86
C PHE A 24 5.82 -9.39 12.26
N ARG A 25 6.63 -10.16 13.00
CA ARG A 25 7.97 -10.61 12.57
C ARG A 25 8.86 -9.46 12.05
N ALA A 26 8.86 -8.34 12.75
CA ALA A 26 9.62 -7.12 12.43
C ALA A 26 9.19 -6.42 11.12
N GLU A 27 8.04 -6.79 10.55
CA GLU A 27 7.41 -6.06 9.45
C GLU A 27 6.28 -5.20 9.99
N ILE A 28 6.21 -3.95 9.52
CA ILE A 28 5.15 -3.01 9.87
C ILE A 28 4.14 -2.98 8.73
N THR A 29 2.87 -3.15 9.07
CA THR A 29 1.74 -3.08 8.14
C THR A 29 0.78 -1.97 8.54
N LEU A 30 0.41 -1.14 7.57
CA LEU A 30 -0.69 -0.18 7.64
C LEU A 30 -1.81 -0.59 6.69
N LYS A 31 -3.05 -0.47 7.14
CA LYS A 31 -4.23 -0.66 6.31
C LYS A 31 -4.87 0.68 5.97
N LEU A 32 -5.02 0.95 4.68
CA LEU A 32 -5.76 2.08 4.14
C LEU A 32 -7.23 1.69 3.99
N LEU A 33 -8.10 2.42 4.67
CA LEU A 33 -9.54 2.15 4.71
C LEU A 33 -10.30 2.66 3.48
N ASP A 34 -9.75 3.65 2.78
CA ASP A 34 -10.31 4.17 1.53
C ASP A 34 -9.33 3.95 0.37
N ALA A 35 -9.61 2.92 -0.43
CA ALA A 35 -8.83 2.55 -1.61
C ALA A 35 -8.69 3.70 -2.63
N GLU A 36 -9.64 4.64 -2.72
CA GLU A 36 -9.54 5.79 -3.64
C GLU A 36 -8.37 6.73 -3.30
N LYS A 37 -7.87 6.66 -2.07
CA LYS A 37 -6.78 7.51 -1.58
C LYS A 37 -5.40 6.89 -1.74
N ILE A 38 -5.30 5.69 -2.30
CA ILE A 38 -4.03 4.96 -2.40
C ILE A 38 -2.93 5.75 -3.11
N ALA A 39 -3.23 6.38 -4.26
CA ALA A 39 -2.26 7.16 -5.02
C ALA A 39 -1.77 8.40 -4.25
N GLU A 40 -2.65 9.03 -3.47
CA GLU A 40 -2.31 10.18 -2.62
C GLU A 40 -1.38 9.77 -1.47
N VAL A 41 -1.73 8.67 -0.77
CA VAL A 41 -0.95 8.11 0.35
C VAL A 41 0.42 7.64 -0.13
N CYS A 42 0.47 6.89 -1.23
CA CYS A 42 1.71 6.44 -1.87
C CYS A 42 2.58 7.62 -2.33
N GLY A 43 1.96 8.67 -2.89
CA GLY A 43 2.65 9.89 -3.30
C GLY A 43 3.35 10.58 -2.13
N PHE A 44 2.67 10.71 -0.99
CA PHE A 44 3.26 11.25 0.22
C PHE A 44 4.37 10.34 0.79
N ALA A 45 4.13 9.03 0.85
CA ALA A 45 5.11 8.05 1.33
C ALA A 45 6.42 8.14 0.53
N LYS A 46 6.33 8.25 -0.80
CA LYS A 46 7.53 8.42 -1.64
C LYS A 46 8.21 9.76 -1.40
N LYS A 47 7.46 10.86 -1.53
CA LYS A 47 8.02 12.21 -1.60
C LYS A 47 8.53 12.72 -0.26
N GLU A 48 7.75 12.52 0.80
CA GLU A 48 7.99 13.13 2.11
C GLU A 48 8.65 12.15 3.09
N LEU A 49 8.41 10.84 2.94
CA LEU A 49 8.93 9.81 3.85
C LEU A 49 10.11 9.01 3.29
N GLY A 50 10.40 9.11 1.99
CA GLY A 50 11.60 8.52 1.38
C GLY A 50 11.45 7.06 0.97
N PHE A 51 10.22 6.56 0.79
CA PHE A 51 9.96 5.24 0.18
C PHE A 51 10.17 5.30 -1.35
N ASP A 52 11.44 5.36 -1.75
CA ASP A 52 11.87 5.56 -3.14
C ASP A 52 11.82 4.29 -4.01
N TYR A 53 11.66 3.12 -3.39
CA TYR A 53 11.59 1.83 -4.06
C TYR A 53 10.26 1.11 -3.79
N LEU A 54 9.50 0.87 -4.87
CA LEU A 54 8.35 -0.02 -4.86
C LEU A 54 8.86 -1.44 -5.10
N VAL A 55 8.83 -2.28 -4.06
CA VAL A 55 9.34 -3.65 -4.09
C VAL A 55 8.41 -4.54 -4.91
N ASP A 56 7.12 -4.45 -4.62
CA ASP A 56 6.08 -5.24 -5.27
C ASP A 56 4.69 -4.62 -5.06
N ILE A 57 3.75 -4.98 -5.94
CA ILE A 57 2.32 -4.86 -5.68
C ILE A 57 1.72 -6.24 -5.93
N SER A 58 1.04 -6.79 -4.94
CA SER A 58 0.38 -8.09 -5.03
C SER A 58 -1.08 -8.01 -4.60
N SER A 59 -1.87 -8.99 -5.01
CA SER A 59 -3.28 -9.12 -4.64
C SER A 59 -3.54 -10.41 -3.87
N VAL A 60 -4.44 -10.37 -2.90
CA VAL A 60 -4.93 -11.51 -2.14
C VAL A 60 -6.42 -11.67 -2.41
N ASP A 61 -6.83 -12.86 -2.81
CA ASP A 61 -8.23 -13.25 -2.96
C ASP A 61 -8.72 -13.91 -1.67
N ASN A 62 -9.49 -13.17 -0.86
CA ASN A 62 -10.13 -13.67 0.36
C ASN A 62 -11.55 -14.16 0.02
N TYR A 63 -11.62 -15.24 -0.78
CA TYR A 63 -12.90 -15.78 -1.22
C TYR A 63 -13.82 -16.14 -0.04
N GLY A 64 -15.01 -15.53 -0.02
CA GLY A 64 -15.99 -15.69 1.06
C GLY A 64 -16.11 -14.49 2.00
N ASP A 65 -15.16 -13.55 1.93
CA ASP A 65 -15.20 -12.28 2.67
C ASP A 65 -15.65 -11.11 1.77
N ASP A 66 -16.17 -10.05 2.40
CA ASP A 66 -16.47 -8.77 1.74
C ASP A 66 -15.84 -7.63 2.56
N PRO A 67 -14.90 -6.85 1.99
CA PRO A 67 -14.43 -6.90 0.60
C PRO A 67 -13.53 -8.11 0.28
N ARG A 68 -13.71 -8.69 -0.92
CA ARG A 68 -13.05 -9.91 -1.36
C ARG A 68 -11.54 -9.75 -1.59
N PHE A 69 -11.14 -8.70 -2.30
CA PHE A 69 -9.75 -8.53 -2.71
C PHE A 69 -9.01 -7.62 -1.74
N ALA A 70 -7.76 -7.94 -1.44
CA ALA A 70 -6.83 -7.02 -0.82
C ALA A 70 -5.65 -6.77 -1.76
N VAL A 71 -5.25 -5.51 -1.91
CA VAL A 71 -4.06 -5.12 -2.68
C VAL A 71 -2.98 -4.69 -1.68
N VAL A 72 -1.79 -5.23 -1.84
CA VAL A 72 -0.65 -5.06 -0.94
C VAL A 72 0.48 -4.39 -1.69
N TYR A 73 0.96 -3.27 -1.14
CA TYR A 73 2.08 -2.49 -1.63
C TYR A 73 3.25 -2.68 -0.69
N GLU A 74 4.35 -3.24 -1.20
CA GLU A 74 5.58 -3.41 -0.43
C GLU A 74 6.52 -2.24 -0.75
N LEU A 75 6.67 -1.34 0.22
CA LEU A 75 7.42 -0.09 0.07
C LEU A 75 8.76 -0.18 0.80
N TYR A 76 9.82 0.29 0.17
CA TYR A 76 11.15 0.35 0.76
C TYR A 76 11.79 1.71 0.52
N GLY A 77 12.50 2.22 1.52
CA GLY A 77 13.30 3.43 1.39
C GLY A 77 14.77 3.15 1.58
N TYR A 78 15.58 3.35 0.54
CA TYR A 78 17.03 3.13 0.62
C TYR A 78 17.74 4.10 1.56
N GLY A 79 17.21 5.33 1.71
CA GLY A 79 17.81 6.34 2.58
C GLY A 79 17.75 6.00 4.08
N HIS A 80 16.78 5.19 4.50
CA HIS A 80 16.58 4.81 5.91
C HIS A 80 16.51 3.30 6.13
N HIS A 81 16.69 2.49 5.08
CA HIS A 81 16.66 1.02 5.11
C HIS A 81 15.43 0.43 5.80
N SER A 82 14.27 1.04 5.60
CA SER A 82 13.02 0.57 6.22
C SER A 82 12.04 0.08 5.18
N HIS A 83 11.37 -1.00 5.53
CA HIS A 83 10.29 -1.62 4.78
C HIS A 83 8.94 -1.30 5.44
N LEU A 84 7.93 -0.98 4.62
CA LEU A 84 6.57 -0.71 5.07
C LEU A 84 5.59 -1.42 4.13
N ARG A 85 4.74 -2.28 4.70
CA ARG A 85 3.61 -2.85 3.97
C ARG A 85 2.42 -1.91 4.09
N LEU A 86 1.87 -1.48 2.97
CA LEU A 86 0.60 -0.76 2.91
C LEU A 86 -0.41 -1.65 2.19
N ASN A 87 -1.57 -1.91 2.79
CA ASN A 87 -2.62 -2.67 2.12
C ASN A 87 -3.95 -1.93 2.12
N THR A 88 -4.82 -2.28 1.18
CA THR A 88 -6.19 -1.77 1.10
C THR A 88 -7.10 -2.83 0.52
N ASP A 89 -8.39 -2.74 0.81
CA ASP A 89 -9.37 -3.71 0.35
C ASP A 89 -10.17 -3.16 -0.83
N VAL A 90 -10.54 -4.03 -1.76
CA VAL A 90 -11.35 -3.73 -2.93
C VAL A 90 -12.49 -4.75 -3.00
N SER A 91 -13.72 -4.26 -3.14
CA SER A 91 -14.87 -5.14 -3.30
C SER A 91 -14.93 -5.68 -4.72
N GLU A 92 -15.47 -6.90 -4.87
CA GLU A 92 -15.64 -7.55 -6.18
C GLU A 92 -16.57 -6.77 -7.12
N GLN A 93 -17.51 -6.00 -6.57
CA GLN A 93 -18.42 -5.20 -7.40
C GLN A 93 -17.73 -3.97 -7.97
N LYS A 94 -16.72 -3.45 -7.26
CA LYS A 94 -15.94 -2.31 -7.71
C LYS A 94 -14.81 -2.75 -8.62
N SER A 95 -14.00 -3.72 -8.19
CA SER A 95 -12.85 -4.28 -8.94
C SER A 95 -11.98 -3.24 -9.66
N GLU A 96 -11.85 -2.05 -9.07
CA GLU A 96 -11.04 -0.97 -9.62
C GLU A 96 -10.40 -0.18 -8.47
N LEU A 97 -9.23 0.36 -8.76
CA LEU A 97 -8.40 1.08 -7.80
C LEU A 97 -7.50 2.10 -8.54
N PRO A 98 -7.25 3.30 -7.98
CA PRO A 98 -6.37 4.27 -8.62
C PRO A 98 -4.93 3.78 -8.79
N THR A 99 -4.40 3.89 -10.01
CA THR A 99 -3.01 3.53 -10.34
C THR A 99 -1.98 4.39 -9.58
N VAL A 100 -0.88 3.76 -9.18
CA VAL A 100 0.30 4.42 -8.59
C VAL A 100 1.48 4.49 -9.56
N THR A 101 1.26 4.23 -10.86
CA THR A 101 2.27 4.39 -11.93
C THR A 101 2.89 5.78 -12.00
N SER A 102 2.11 6.82 -11.66
CA SER A 102 2.59 8.20 -11.56
C SER A 102 3.54 8.43 -10.38
N VAL A 103 3.45 7.59 -9.34
CA VAL A 103 4.34 7.60 -8.17
C VAL A 103 5.59 6.76 -8.46
N TRP A 104 5.44 5.49 -8.82
CA TRP A 104 6.52 4.62 -9.27
C TRP A 104 6.20 4.01 -10.63
N LYS A 105 7.05 4.27 -11.62
CA LYS A 105 6.88 3.73 -12.98
C LYS A 105 6.87 2.19 -13.03
N THR A 106 7.50 1.53 -12.04
CA THR A 106 7.53 0.07 -11.95
C THR A 106 6.15 -0.53 -11.66
N ALA A 107 5.22 0.25 -11.10
CA ALA A 107 3.85 -0.20 -10.82
C ALA A 107 3.09 -0.64 -12.09
N ASP A 108 3.47 -0.15 -13.27
CA ASP A 108 2.81 -0.52 -14.54
C ASP A 108 2.76 -2.03 -14.75
N TRP A 109 3.86 -2.73 -14.46
CA TRP A 109 3.90 -4.17 -14.61
C TRP A 109 3.18 -4.91 -13.49
N HIS A 110 3.38 -4.50 -12.23
CA HIS A 110 2.72 -5.14 -11.08
C HIS A 110 1.19 -5.00 -11.14
N GLU A 111 0.68 -3.81 -11.48
CA GLU A 111 -0.77 -3.56 -11.61
C GLU A 111 -1.37 -4.38 -12.76
N ARG A 112 -0.65 -4.51 -13.88
CA ARG A 112 -1.10 -5.34 -15.01
C ARG A 112 -1.06 -6.84 -14.71
N GLU A 113 -0.10 -7.29 -13.91
CA GLU A 113 -0.05 -8.68 -13.43
C GLU A 113 -1.23 -9.00 -12.53
N ILE A 114 -1.56 -8.11 -11.59
CA ILE A 114 -2.76 -8.24 -10.75
C ILE A 114 -4.02 -8.28 -11.62
N TYR A 115 -4.12 -7.38 -12.60
CA TYR A 115 -5.28 -7.34 -13.50
C TYR A 115 -5.45 -8.64 -14.29
N ASP A 116 -4.37 -9.21 -14.82
CA ASP A 116 -4.42 -10.47 -15.57
C ASP A 116 -4.83 -11.66 -14.68
N MET A 117 -4.47 -11.64 -13.40
CA MET A 117 -4.76 -12.71 -12.44
C MET A 117 -6.12 -12.60 -11.76
N MET A 118 -6.57 -11.40 -11.41
CA MET A 118 -7.73 -11.16 -10.55
C MET A 118 -8.88 -10.41 -11.25
N GLY A 119 -8.62 -9.73 -12.37
CA GLY A 119 -9.56 -8.84 -13.05
C GLY A 119 -9.48 -7.42 -12.52
#